data_AF-A0A5E4N4S4-F1
#
_entry.id   AF-A0A5E4N4S4-F1
#
_cell.length_a   1.000
_cell.length_b   1.000
_cell.length_c   1.000
_cell.angle_alpha   90.00
_cell.angle_beta   90.00
_cell.angle_gamma   90.00
#
_symmetry.space_group_name_H-M   'P 1'
#
loop_
_entity.id
_entity.type
_entity.pdbx_description
1 polymer ?
#
loop_
_entity_poly.entity_id
_entity_poly.type
_entity_poly.pdbx_seq_one_letter_code
_entity_poly.pdbx_strand_id
1 'polypeptide(L)' 'MDIDIDIEMLISLVENRPVLWDKTSERYKIKQLNFTAWMDICKMIHPSFDTLSDKEKNEF' A
#
# COMPACT_ATOMS: atom_id res chain seq x y z
N MET A 1 -13.53 -0.05 -12.01
CA MET A 1 -12.33 -0.64 -12.63
C MET A 1 -12.19 -2.01 -12.00
N ASP A 2 -12.38 -3.09 -12.74
CA ASP A 2 -12.10 -4.43 -12.20
C ASP A 2 -10.61 -4.70 -12.43
N ILE A 3 -9.80 -4.34 -11.43
CA ILE A 3 -8.38 -4.69 -11.39
C ILE A 3 -8.31 -6.05 -10.70
N ASP A 4 -7.84 -7.05 -11.43
CA ASP A 4 -7.56 -8.37 -10.87
C ASP A 4 -6.28 -8.26 -10.04
N ILE A 5 -6.44 -8.10 -8.73
CA ILE A 5 -5.32 -8.02 -7.80
C ILE A 5 -4.93 -9.44 -7.40
N ASP A 6 -3.69 -9.83 -7.69
CA ASP A 6 -3.11 -11.04 -7.14
C ASP A 6 -3.02 -10.93 -5.61
N ILE A 7 -3.89 -11.68 -4.93
CA ILE A 7 -4.04 -11.66 -3.47
C ILE A 7 -2.77 -12.16 -2.78
N GLU A 8 -2.12 -13.20 -3.32
CA GLU A 8 -0.91 -13.78 -2.73
C GLU A 8 0.26 -12.79 -2.83
N MET A 9 0.34 -12.07 -3.96
CA MET A 9 1.28 -10.98 -4.11
C MET A 9 1.00 -9.85 -3.11
N LEU A 10 -0.27 -9.43 -2.95
CA LEU A 10 -0.65 -8.38 -2.00
C LEU A 10 -0.29 -8.77 -0.56
N ILE A 11 -0.64 -9.98 -0.13
CA ILE A 11 -0.30 -10.50 1.20
C ILE A 11 1.21 -10.44 1.41
N SER A 12 1.99 -10.98 0.45
CA SER A 12 3.45 -10.96 0.49
C SER A 12 4.01 -9.54 0.62
N LEU A 13 3.45 -8.57 -0.11
CA LEU A 13 3.87 -7.17 -0.05
C LEU A 13 3.58 -6.53 1.31
N VAL A 14 2.44 -6.85 1.93
CA VAL A 14 2.07 -6.35 3.25
C VAL A 14 2.93 -6.98 4.35
N GLU A 15 3.13 -8.29 4.32
CA GLU A 15 3.93 -9.03 5.31
C GLU A 15 5.38 -8.51 5.36
N ASN A 16 5.98 -8.24 4.20
CA ASN A 16 7.34 -7.70 4.10
C ASN A 16 7.49 -6.25 4.61
N ARG A 17 6.41 -5.59 5.04
CA ARG A 17 6.42 -4.20 5.53
C ARG A 17 5.84 -4.11 6.95
N PRO A 18 6.64 -4.35 8.00
CA PRO A 18 6.19 -4.30 9.40
C PRO A 18 5.52 -2.98 9.80
N VAL A 19 5.84 -1.86 9.14
CA VAL A 19 5.18 -0.56 9.35
C VAL A 19 3.65 -0.59 9.11
N LEU A 20 3.15 -1.62 8.43
CA LEU A 20 1.72 -1.80 8.16
C LEU A 20 0.99 -2.64 9.20
N TRP A 21 1.68 -3.52 9.95
CA TRP A 21 1.00 -4.52 10.80
C TRP A 21 1.67 -4.77 12.16
N ASP A 22 2.97 -4.51 12.32
CA ASP A 22 3.70 -4.77 13.56
C ASP A 22 3.48 -3.63 14.58
N LYS A 23 2.53 -3.86 15.49
CA LYS A 23 2.18 -2.92 16.57
C LYS A 23 3.30 -2.69 17.59
N THR A 24 4.30 -3.56 17.64
CA THR A 24 5.46 -3.42 18.54
C THR A 24 6.54 -2.51 17.95
N SER A 25 6.50 -2.28 16.64
CA SER A 25 7.40 -1.37 15.94
C SER A 25 7.02 0.10 16.21
N GLU A 26 7.98 0.93 16.61
CA GLU A 26 7.76 2.39 16.67
C GLU A 26 7.40 2.97 15.30
N ARG A 27 7.84 2.34 14.20
CA ARG A 27 7.55 2.79 12.84
C ARG A 27 6.07 2.65 12.50
N TYR A 28 5.37 1.66 13.04
CA TYR A 28 3.93 1.46 12.85
C TYR A 28 3.10 2.66 13.34
N LYS A 29 3.56 3.34 14.39
CA LYS A 29 2.88 4.53 14.94
C LYS A 29 3.05 5.77 14.05
N ILE A 30 3.99 5.75 13.10
CA ILE A 30 4.29 6.89 12.24
C ILE A 30 3.38 6.85 11.02
N LYS A 31 2.31 7.66 11.05
CA LYS A 31 1.31 7.76 9.97
C LYS A 31 1.92 7.97 8.59
N GLN A 32 2.95 8.81 8.50
CA GLN A 32 3.62 9.10 7.23
C GLN A 32 4.29 7.85 6.63
N LEU A 33 4.93 7.02 7.46
CA LEU A 33 5.56 5.79 6.98
C LEU A 33 4.52 4.75 6.56
N ASN A 34 3.40 4.66 7.28
CA ASN A 34 2.30 3.80 6.90
C ASN A 34 1.71 4.20 5.53
N PHE A 35 1.46 5.50 5.34
CA PHE A 35 0.98 6.05 4.06
C PHE A 35 1.98 5.79 2.91
N THR A 36 3.27 6.06 3.13
CA THR A 36 4.31 5.79 2.12
C THR A 36 4.36 4.30 1.75
N ALA A 37 4.26 3.41 2.73
CA ALA A 37 4.26 1.97 2.48
C ALA A 37 3.06 1.51 1.63
N TRP A 38 1.86 2.02 1.92
CA TRP A 38 0.67 1.74 1.09
C TRP A 38 0.82 2.31 -0.33
N MET A 39 1.30 3.54 -0.46
CA MET A 39 1.59 4.14 -1.77
C MET A 39 2.54 3.28 -2.61
N ASP A 40 3.59 2.73 -2.00
CA ASP A 40 4.54 1.86 -2.69
C ASP A 40 3.89 0.54 -3.11
N ILE A 41 3.04 -0.06 -2.27
CA ILE A 41 2.29 -1.27 -2.62
C ILE A 41 1.35 -0.99 -3.81
N CYS A 42 0.58 0.10 -3.76
CA CYS A 42 -0.34 0.45 -4.86
C CYS A 42 0.41 0.71 -6.17
N LYS A 43 1.61 1.32 -6.13
CA LYS A 43 2.48 1.48 -7.32
C LYS A 43 3.00 0.14 -7.85
N MET A 44 3.25 -0.85 -7.00
CA MET A 44 3.68 -2.18 -7.45
C MET A 44 2.55 -2.94 -8.13
N ILE A 45 1.31 -2.80 -7.64
CA ILE A 45 0.11 -3.46 -8.19
C ILE A 45 -0.40 -2.72 -9.43
N HIS A 46 -0.36 -1.39 -9.40
CA HIS A 46 -0.82 -0.52 -10.47
C HIS A 46 0.29 0.52 -10.76
N PRO A 47 1.20 0.25 -11.72
CA PRO A 47 2.36 1.11 -11.98
C PRO A 47 2.04 2.59 -12.26
N SER A 48 0.84 2.89 -12.77
CA SER A 48 0.34 4.25 -13.01
C SER A 48 -0.37 4.89 -11.81
N PHE A 49 -0.34 4.27 -10.64
CA PHE A 49 -1.08 4.73 -9.46
C PHE A 49 -0.67 6.12 -8.99
N ASP A 50 0.58 6.52 -9.20
CA ASP A 50 1.02 7.88 -8.87
C ASP A 50 0.43 8.96 -9.77
N THR A 51 0.10 8.62 -11.01
CA THR A 51 -0.54 9.53 -11.98
C THR A 51 -2.03 9.77 -11.72
N LEU A 52 -2.65 8.93 -10.87
CA LEU A 52 -4.04 9.10 -10.47
C LEU A 52 -4.24 10.36 -9.62
N SER A 53 -5.39 11.02 -9.79
CA SER A 53 -5.84 12.07 -8.90
C SER A 53 -6.10 11.54 -7.48
N ASP A 54 -6.12 12.43 -6.49
CA ASP A 54 -6.41 12.02 -5.10
C ASP A 54 -7.79 11.37 -4.97
N LYS A 55 -8.77 11.76 -5.81
CA LYS A 55 -10.07 11.11 -5.86
C LYS A 55 -9.95 9.67 -6.35
N GLU A 56 -9.26 9.46 -7.48
CA GLU A 56 -9.07 8.12 -8.06
C GLU A 56 -8.25 7.20 -7.14
N LYS A 57 -7.25 7.75 -6.43
CA LYS A 57 -6.49 7.00 -5.42
C LYS A 57 -7.31 6.54 -4.23
N ASN A 58 -8.33 7.31 -3.84
CA ASN A 58 -9.26 6.93 -2.76
C ASN A 58 -10.37 5.96 -3.22
N GLU A 59 -10.58 5.83 -4.53
CA GLU A 59 -11.56 4.91 -5.14
C GLU A 59 -10.93 3.57 -5.58
N PHE A 60 -9.60 3.47 -5.57
CA PHE A 60 -8.83 2.24 -5.79
C PHE A 60 -8.77 1.40 -4.50
#